data_AF-A0AAU6LFH3-F1
#
_entry.id   AF-A0AAU6LFH3-F1
#
_cell.length_a   1.000
_cell.length_b   1.000
_cell.length_c   1.000
_cell.angle_alpha   90.00
_cell.angle_beta   90.00
_cell.angle_gamma   90.00
#
_symmetry.space_group_name_H-M   'P 1'
#
loop_
_entity.id
_entity.type
_entity.pdbx_description
1 polymer ?
#
loop_
_entity_poly.entity_id
_entity_poly.type
_entity_poly.pdbx_seq_one_letter_code
_entity_poly.pdbx_strand_id
1 'polypeptide(L)'
;MFRTALQLARIATAAVTGTVAGVVSGTVTALTGGTDDRDRLAPDPADVFNPDEVPTDEEISASCASYAKSADQARAAERNKRAAKKLIGRLPAGLYGGRWLVERVVSTRQSPDIDSIRATYKRLGLGPVPMKEVAASLRVTDIAPVEIPAPAEMTAPMFTDADMDVAA
;
A
#
# COMPACT_ATOMS: atom_id res chain seq x y z
N MET A 1 -56.90 -26.23 -14.21
CA MET A 1 -55.47 -26.47 -13.94
C MET A 1 -54.95 -25.29 -13.14
N PHE A 2 -54.67 -25.56 -11.87
CA PHE A 2 -54.76 -24.64 -10.73
C PHE A 2 -53.55 -23.72 -10.58
N ARG A 3 -53.82 -22.42 -10.40
CA ARG A 3 -52.91 -21.45 -9.79
C ARG A 3 -52.77 -21.73 -8.29
N THR A 4 -51.61 -21.32 -7.74
CA THR A 4 -51.31 -21.07 -6.31
C THR A 4 -51.34 -22.26 -5.32
N ALA A 5 -50.15 -22.75 -4.97
CA ALA A 5 -49.90 -23.44 -3.71
C ALA A 5 -48.49 -23.10 -3.18
N LEU A 6 -48.48 -22.23 -2.17
CA LEU A 6 -47.52 -22.17 -1.06
C LEU A 6 -46.03 -21.98 -1.39
N GLN A 7 -45.56 -20.73 -1.43
CA GLN A 7 -44.82 -20.15 -0.30
C GLN A 7 -45.29 -20.61 1.10
N LEU A 8 -44.34 -20.76 2.04
CA LEU A 8 -44.47 -20.98 3.49
C LEU A 8 -44.53 -22.45 3.98
N ALA A 9 -43.35 -23.05 4.13
CA ALA A 9 -43.03 -23.84 5.33
C ALA A 9 -41.74 -23.29 5.94
N ARG A 10 -41.94 -22.26 6.77
CA ARG A 10 -40.96 -21.66 7.68
C ARG A 10 -40.76 -22.59 8.88
N ILE A 11 -39.51 -22.71 9.32
CA ILE A 11 -39.08 -22.74 10.74
C ILE A 11 -39.53 -23.97 11.58
N ALA A 12 -38.57 -24.83 11.94
CA ALA A 12 -38.27 -25.34 13.30
C ALA A 12 -37.46 -26.66 13.16
N THR A 13 -36.17 -26.73 13.47
CA THR A 13 -35.48 -26.60 14.78
C THR A 13 -35.48 -27.92 15.58
N ALA A 14 -34.26 -28.26 16.05
CA ALA A 14 -33.88 -29.26 17.06
C ALA A 14 -33.87 -30.73 16.60
N ALA A 15 -32.86 -31.57 16.86
CA ALA A 15 -31.63 -31.44 17.64
C ALA A 15 -30.77 -32.70 17.36
N VAL A 16 -29.47 -32.53 17.08
CA VAL A 16 -28.44 -33.44 17.62
C VAL A 16 -27.26 -32.56 18.04
N THR A 17 -27.44 -32.03 19.23
CA THR A 17 -26.41 -31.48 20.12
C THR A 17 -25.51 -32.64 20.58
N GLY A 18 -24.20 -32.47 20.50
CA GLY A 18 -23.26 -33.53 20.93
C GLY A 18 -21.77 -33.14 20.85
N THR A 19 -21.44 -31.93 21.29
CA THR A 19 -20.28 -31.61 22.13
C THR A 19 -18.95 -32.35 21.90
N VAL A 20 -18.01 -31.69 21.22
CA VAL A 20 -16.62 -31.63 21.70
C VAL A 20 -16.25 -30.16 21.82
N ALA A 21 -16.59 -29.60 22.98
CA ALA A 21 -15.89 -28.45 23.52
C ALA A 21 -14.48 -28.91 23.91
N GLY A 22 -13.46 -28.28 23.32
CA GLY A 22 -12.07 -28.51 23.72
C GLY A 22 -11.08 -28.44 22.57
N VAL A 23 -10.83 -27.23 22.05
CA VAL A 23 -9.50 -26.58 21.90
C VAL A 23 -9.79 -25.16 21.42
N VAL A 24 -10.28 -24.34 22.34
CA VAL A 24 -10.06 -22.89 22.34
C VAL A 24 -8.81 -22.68 23.20
N SER A 25 -7.64 -22.83 22.59
CA SER A 25 -6.33 -22.36 23.10
C SER A 25 -5.25 -22.77 22.12
N GLY A 26 -4.88 -21.87 21.22
CA GLY A 26 -3.87 -22.16 20.20
C GLY A 26 -3.63 -21.00 19.26
N THR A 27 -3.18 -19.88 19.83
CA THR A 27 -2.48 -18.79 19.12
C THR A 27 -3.21 -18.21 17.90
N VAL A 28 -4.28 -17.45 18.14
CA VAL A 28 -4.36 -16.15 17.49
C VAL A 28 -3.23 -15.33 18.10
N THR A 29 -2.02 -15.53 17.59
CA THR A 29 -0.97 -14.53 17.76
C THR A 29 -1.52 -13.33 17.01
N ALA A 30 -2.15 -12.43 17.76
CA ALA A 30 -2.22 -11.05 17.36
C ALA A 30 -0.78 -10.69 16.97
N LEU A 31 -0.54 -10.53 15.67
CA LEU A 31 0.62 -9.79 15.19
C LEU A 31 0.42 -8.34 15.60
N THR A 32 0.49 -8.07 16.91
CA THR A 32 0.89 -6.79 17.50
C THR A 32 2.40 -6.65 17.28
N GLY A 33 2.76 -6.68 16.01
CA GLY A 33 4.08 -6.39 15.47
C GLY A 33 3.91 -5.46 14.27
N GLY A 34 2.92 -4.56 14.32
CA GLY A 34 3.02 -3.32 13.57
C GLY A 34 4.04 -2.49 14.33
N THR A 35 5.29 -2.52 13.88
CA THR A 35 6.19 -1.41 14.20
C THR A 35 5.45 -0.14 13.82
N ASP A 36 5.34 0.78 14.78
CA ASP A 36 4.78 2.10 14.54
C ASP A 36 5.76 2.87 13.63
N ASP A 37 5.81 2.49 12.36
CA ASP A 37 6.62 3.16 11.33
C ASP A 37 6.06 4.56 11.02
N ARG A 38 4.95 4.96 11.64
CA ARG A 38 4.42 6.33 11.52
C ARG A 38 5.35 7.34 12.20
N ASP A 39 6.07 6.91 13.23
CA ASP A 39 6.97 7.77 14.00
C ASP A 39 8.38 7.84 13.39
N ARG A 40 8.69 6.96 12.43
CA ARG A 40 9.91 7.06 11.61
C ARG A 40 9.61 7.85 10.36
N LEU A 41 9.54 9.17 10.51
CA LEU A 41 9.54 10.07 9.35
C LEU A 41 10.86 9.86 8.60
N ALA A 42 10.77 9.45 7.33
CA ALA A 42 11.94 9.35 6.48
C ALA A 42 12.54 10.75 6.29
N PRO A 43 13.86 10.86 6.08
CA PRO A 43 14.46 12.09 5.59
C PRO A 43 13.70 12.57 4.35
N ASP A 44 13.39 13.87 4.31
CA ASP A 44 12.64 14.47 3.21
C ASP A 44 13.40 14.23 1.90
N PRO A 45 12.76 13.67 0.85
CA PRO A 45 13.47 13.40 -0.39
C PRO A 45 13.98 14.70 -1.01
N ALA A 46 15.15 14.64 -1.66
CA ALA A 46 15.79 15.82 -2.25
C ALA A 46 14.99 16.47 -3.41
N ASP A 47 13.96 15.80 -3.92
CA ASP A 47 13.14 16.21 -5.06
C ASP A 47 11.72 16.68 -4.62
N VAL A 48 11.60 17.28 -3.43
CA VAL A 48 10.33 17.84 -2.93
C VAL A 48 10.21 19.30 -3.37
N PHE A 49 8.98 19.73 -3.66
CA PHE A 49 8.70 21.12 -4.04
C PHE A 49 9.15 22.10 -2.94
N ASN A 50 9.78 23.20 -3.36
CA ASN A 50 9.97 24.34 -2.49
C ASN A 50 8.59 24.95 -2.13
N PRO A 51 8.43 25.61 -0.97
CA PRO A 51 7.16 26.20 -0.55
C PRO A 51 6.53 27.16 -1.58
N ASP A 52 7.37 27.85 -2.36
CA ASP A 52 6.94 28.80 -3.38
C ASP A 52 6.58 28.13 -4.73
N GLU A 53 6.85 26.83 -4.86
CA GLU A 53 6.61 26.00 -6.04
C GLU A 53 5.46 24.99 -5.83
N VAL A 54 4.76 25.07 -4.69
CA VAL A 54 3.67 24.15 -4.37
C VAL A 54 2.49 24.40 -5.32
N PRO A 55 2.01 23.36 -6.04
CA PRO A 55 0.83 23.47 -6.89
C PRO A 55 -0.42 23.87 -6.11
N THR A 56 -1.47 24.29 -6.81
CA THR A 56 -2.73 24.66 -6.16
C THR A 56 -3.38 23.46 -5.45
N ASP A 57 -4.13 23.71 -4.38
CA ASP A 57 -4.82 22.65 -3.61
C ASP A 57 -5.74 21.80 -4.50
N GLU A 58 -6.37 22.41 -5.51
CA GLU A 58 -7.20 21.70 -6.49
C GLU A 58 -6.39 20.71 -7.32
N GLU A 59 -5.19 21.10 -7.76
CA GLU A 59 -4.27 20.25 -8.52
C GLU A 59 -3.73 19.11 -7.65
N ILE A 60 -3.39 19.40 -6.39
CA ILE A 60 -2.93 18.39 -5.43
C ILE A 60 -4.04 17.38 -5.17
N SER A 61 -5.25 17.85 -4.85
CA SER A 61 -6.41 16.99 -4.58
C SER A 61 -6.79 16.13 -5.80
N ALA A 62 -6.84 16.73 -7.00
CA ALA A 62 -7.08 16.00 -8.24
C ALA A 62 -6.01 14.94 -8.51
N SER A 63 -4.74 15.26 -8.25
CA SER A 63 -3.61 14.33 -8.40
C SER A 63 -3.68 13.18 -7.40
N CYS A 64 -3.99 13.45 -6.13
CA CYS A 64 -4.17 12.44 -5.09
C CYS A 64 -5.33 11.50 -5.41
N ALA A 65 -6.47 12.03 -5.86
CA ALA A 65 -7.62 11.23 -6.27
C ALA A 65 -7.30 10.34 -7.47
N SER A 66 -6.60 10.87 -8.47
CA SER A 66 -6.14 10.12 -9.64
C SER A 66 -5.16 9.00 -9.26
N TYR A 67 -4.21 9.31 -8.36
CA TYR A 67 -3.26 8.34 -7.84
C TYR A 67 -3.96 7.20 -7.09
N ALA A 68 -4.88 7.51 -6.18
CA ALA A 68 -5.63 6.51 -5.42
C ALA A 68 -6.42 5.57 -6.33
N LYS A 69 -7.17 6.13 -7.29
CA LYS A 69 -7.91 5.36 -8.30
C LYS A 69 -7.00 4.46 -9.12
N SER A 70 -5.86 4.98 -9.56
CA SER A 70 -4.89 4.21 -10.36
C SER A 70 -4.26 3.08 -9.55
N ALA A 71 -3.94 3.32 -8.29
CA ALA A 71 -3.41 2.31 -7.38
C ALA A 71 -4.42 1.15 -7.18
N ASP A 72 -5.71 1.46 -7.04
CA ASP A 72 -6.74 0.43 -6.90
C ASP A 72 -6.97 -0.36 -8.18
N GLN A 73 -6.94 0.31 -9.34
CA GLN A 73 -6.96 -0.37 -10.63
C GLN A 73 -5.76 -1.29 -10.81
N ALA A 74 -4.56 -0.86 -10.42
CA ALA A 74 -3.35 -1.68 -10.46
C ALA A 74 -3.49 -2.91 -9.55
N ARG A 75 -4.00 -2.76 -8.32
CA ARG A 75 -4.26 -3.88 -7.42
C ARG A 75 -5.29 -4.85 -7.99
N ALA A 76 -6.38 -4.35 -8.58
CA ALA A 76 -7.39 -5.16 -9.24
C ALA A 76 -6.82 -5.92 -10.44
N ALA A 77 -6.03 -5.24 -11.29
CA ALA A 77 -5.34 -5.85 -12.40
C ALA A 77 -4.39 -6.96 -11.95
N GLU A 78 -3.61 -6.74 -10.88
CA GLU A 78 -2.73 -7.77 -10.34
C GLU A 78 -3.49 -8.98 -9.78
N ARG A 79 -4.65 -8.77 -9.11
CA ARG A 79 -5.51 -9.90 -8.70
C ARG A 79 -6.02 -10.68 -9.91
N ASN A 80 -6.47 -9.98 -10.95
CA ASN A 80 -6.98 -10.61 -12.17
C ASN A 80 -5.87 -11.36 -12.93
N LYS A 81 -4.66 -10.79 -13.03
CA LYS A 81 -3.49 -11.45 -13.61
C LYS A 81 -3.14 -12.72 -12.84
N ARG A 82 -3.14 -12.69 -11.50
CA ARG A 82 -2.90 -13.90 -10.69
C ARG A 82 -3.95 -14.98 -10.95
N ALA A 83 -5.23 -14.61 -11.03
CA ALA A 83 -6.31 -15.55 -11.34
C ALA A 83 -6.16 -16.16 -12.74
N ALA A 84 -5.93 -15.33 -13.77
CA ALA A 84 -5.73 -15.77 -15.14
C ALA A 84 -4.48 -16.66 -15.28
N LYS A 85 -3.38 -16.34 -14.59
CA LYS A 85 -2.13 -17.12 -14.61
C LYS A 85 -2.33 -18.54 -14.07
N LYS A 86 -3.28 -18.77 -13.15
CA LYS A 86 -3.61 -20.14 -12.69
C LYS A 86 -4.15 -21.01 -13.82
N LEU A 87 -4.96 -20.44 -14.72
CA LEU A 87 -5.50 -21.14 -15.88
C LEU A 87 -4.42 -21.29 -16.95
N ILE A 88 -3.85 -20.17 -17.40
CA ILE A 88 -2.87 -20.15 -18.50
C ILE A 88 -1.63 -20.98 -18.13
N GLY A 89 -1.21 -20.97 -16.87
CA GLY A 89 -0.05 -21.71 -16.38
C GLY A 89 -0.19 -23.23 -16.50
N ARG A 90 -1.41 -23.78 -16.63
CA ARG A 90 -1.65 -25.22 -16.81
C ARG A 90 -1.75 -25.63 -18.29
N LEU A 91 -1.82 -24.67 -19.20
CA LEU A 91 -1.96 -24.97 -20.63
C LEU A 91 -0.61 -25.44 -21.21
N PRO A 92 -0.62 -26.46 -22.09
CA PRO A 92 0.54 -26.77 -22.90
C PRO A 92 0.82 -25.62 -23.89
N ALA A 93 2.04 -25.59 -24.42
CA ALA A 93 2.39 -24.62 -25.46
C ALA A 93 1.53 -24.85 -26.71
N GLY A 94 1.04 -23.78 -27.34
CA GLY A 94 0.15 -23.87 -28.49
C GLY A 94 -0.67 -22.61 -28.74
N LEU A 95 -1.39 -22.59 -29.86
CA LEU A 95 -2.28 -21.50 -30.25
C LEU A 95 -3.71 -21.79 -29.79
N TYR A 96 -4.31 -20.85 -29.06
CA TYR A 96 -5.67 -20.95 -28.54
C TYR A 96 -6.57 -19.85 -29.12
N GLY A 97 -7.78 -20.24 -29.51
CA GLY A 97 -8.81 -19.31 -30.00
C GLY A 97 -8.40 -18.50 -31.24
N GLY A 98 -7.43 -18.98 -32.03
CA GLY A 98 -6.91 -18.32 -33.23
C GLY A 98 -6.13 -17.01 -32.98
N ARG A 99 -5.95 -16.60 -31.72
CA ARG A 99 -5.37 -15.29 -31.37
C ARG A 99 -4.28 -15.35 -30.29
N TRP A 100 -4.27 -16.37 -29.44
CA TRP A 100 -3.42 -16.39 -28.25
C TRP A 100 -2.40 -17.53 -28.32
N LEU A 101 -1.15 -17.19 -28.60
CA LEU A 101 -0.04 -18.13 -28.60
C LEU A 101 0.56 -18.24 -27.18
N VAL A 102 0.65 -19.46 -26.65
CA VAL A 102 1.27 -19.76 -25.35
C VAL A 102 2.60 -20.48 -25.59
N GLU A 103 3.70 -19.91 -25.10
CA GLU A 103 5.05 -20.46 -25.23
C GLU A 103 5.71 -20.64 -23.86
N ARG A 104 6.66 -21.57 -23.78
CA ARG A 104 7.45 -21.83 -22.56
C ARG A 104 8.90 -21.51 -22.83
N VAL A 105 9.34 -20.33 -22.40
CA VAL A 105 10.72 -19.87 -22.55
C VAL A 105 11.41 -19.89 -21.19
N VAL A 106 12.56 -20.54 -21.11
CA VAL A 106 13.41 -20.51 -19.90
C VAL A 106 14.04 -19.12 -19.79
N SER A 107 13.98 -18.51 -18.61
CA SER A 107 14.62 -17.21 -18.40
C SER A 107 16.14 -17.35 -18.44
N THR A 108 16.80 -16.47 -19.19
CA THR A 108 18.27 -16.34 -19.20
C THR A 108 18.79 -15.52 -18.03
N ARG A 109 17.91 -14.87 -17.24
CA ARG A 109 18.32 -14.10 -16.07
C ARG A 109 18.73 -15.03 -14.92
N GLN A 110 19.94 -14.84 -14.42
CA GLN A 110 20.40 -15.48 -13.19
C GLN A 110 20.14 -14.54 -12.00
N SER A 111 19.53 -15.08 -10.95
CA SER A 111 19.35 -14.35 -9.69
C SER A 111 20.46 -14.76 -8.72
N PRO A 112 21.08 -13.82 -7.99
CA PRO A 112 22.06 -14.15 -6.97
C PRO A 112 21.45 -15.05 -5.88
N ASP A 113 22.15 -16.11 -5.50
CA ASP A 113 21.77 -16.96 -4.38
C ASP A 113 22.21 -16.30 -3.06
N ILE A 114 21.27 -15.59 -2.43
CA ILE A 114 21.49 -14.85 -1.20
C ILE A 114 21.91 -15.75 -0.04
N ASP A 115 21.45 -17.00 0.00
CA ASP A 115 21.77 -17.92 1.09
C ASP A 115 23.21 -18.43 0.96
N SER A 116 23.64 -18.73 -0.27
CA SER A 116 25.05 -19.05 -0.55
C SER A 116 25.99 -17.87 -0.22
N ILE A 117 25.56 -16.64 -0.52
CA ILE A 117 26.30 -15.42 -0.21
C ILE A 117 26.40 -15.25 1.31
N ARG A 118 25.29 -15.37 2.05
CA ARG A 118 25.28 -15.28 3.51
C ARG A 118 26.16 -16.35 4.17
N ALA A 119 26.09 -17.60 3.69
CA ALA A 119 26.93 -18.69 4.19
C ALA A 119 28.42 -18.41 3.96
N THR A 120 28.76 -17.83 2.81
CA THR A 120 30.14 -17.44 2.47
C THR A 120 30.63 -16.28 3.34
N TYR A 121 29.83 -15.24 3.53
CA TYR A 121 30.17 -14.11 4.41
C TYR A 121 30.38 -14.55 5.86
N LYS A 122 29.50 -15.42 6.37
CA LYS A 122 29.63 -16.02 7.70
C LYS A 122 30.90 -16.86 7.83
N ARG A 123 31.18 -17.73 6.85
CA ARG A 123 32.37 -18.60 6.83
C ARG A 123 33.68 -17.82 6.83
N LEU A 124 33.71 -16.69 6.12
CA LEU A 124 34.90 -15.85 5.97
C LEU A 124 35.04 -14.79 7.08
N GLY A 125 34.09 -14.70 8.01
CA GLY A 125 34.12 -13.71 9.10
C GLY A 125 33.95 -12.26 8.63
N LEU A 126 33.35 -12.04 7.45
CA LEU A 126 33.23 -10.72 6.81
C LEU A 126 32.10 -9.84 7.39
N GLY A 127 31.36 -10.35 8.38
CA GLY A 127 30.21 -9.66 8.97
C GLY A 127 28.92 -9.79 8.12
N PRO A 128 27.93 -8.91 8.33
CA PRO A 128 26.65 -8.96 7.61
C PRO A 128 26.83 -8.62 6.12
N VAL A 129 25.97 -9.19 5.27
CA VAL A 129 25.94 -8.86 3.84
C VAL A 129 25.57 -7.37 3.70
N PRO A 130 26.37 -6.56 2.98
CA PRO A 130 26.09 -5.15 2.80
C PRO A 130 24.78 -4.99 2.01
N MET A 131 23.82 -4.32 2.62
CA MET A 131 22.53 -4.01 2.02
C MET A 131 22.49 -2.53 1.66
N LYS A 132 21.89 -2.19 0.52
CA LYS A 132 21.59 -0.80 0.16
C LYS A 132 20.27 -0.39 0.81
N GLU A 133 20.19 0.85 1.29
CA GLU A 133 18.92 1.43 1.72
C GLU A 133 17.92 1.45 0.56
N VAL A 134 16.67 1.06 0.87
CA VAL A 134 15.58 1.05 -0.09
C VAL A 134 14.95 2.44 -0.08
N ALA A 135 14.64 2.97 -1.27
CA ALA A 135 13.98 4.27 -1.41
C ALA A 135 12.64 4.30 -0.67
N ALA A 136 12.26 5.48 -0.17
CA ALA A 136 10.99 5.70 0.51
C ALA A 136 9.80 5.36 -0.41
N SER A 137 8.82 4.63 0.13
CA SER A 137 7.60 4.29 -0.60
C SER A 137 6.53 5.36 -0.39
N LEU A 138 5.99 5.93 -1.47
CA LEU A 138 4.85 6.84 -1.41
C LEU A 138 3.60 6.10 -0.89
N ARG A 139 3.00 6.62 0.19
CA ARG A 139 1.74 6.13 0.74
C ARG A 139 0.75 7.29 0.87
N VAL A 140 -0.30 7.26 0.06
CA VAL A 140 -1.41 8.22 0.13
C VAL A 140 -2.55 7.57 0.93
N THR A 141 -2.99 8.24 1.98
CA THR A 141 -4.14 7.81 2.81
C THR A 141 -5.14 8.95 2.84
N ASP A 142 -6.40 8.65 2.51
CA ASP A 142 -7.50 9.60 2.65
C ASP A 142 -7.87 9.71 4.15
N ILE A 143 -7.77 10.92 4.70
CA ILE A 143 -8.10 11.22 6.09
C ILE A 143 -9.24 12.25 6.11
N ALA A 144 -10.15 12.13 7.08
CA ALA A 144 -11.23 13.10 7.26
C ALA A 144 -10.66 14.53 7.39
N PRO A 145 -11.35 15.55 6.85
CA PRO A 145 -10.81 16.90 6.76
C PRO A 145 -10.43 17.45 8.13
N VAL A 146 -9.15 17.82 8.28
CA VAL A 146 -8.62 18.59 9.40
C VAL A 146 -8.41 20.01 8.87
N GLU A 147 -9.03 21.00 9.50
CA GLU A 147 -8.77 22.41 9.20
C GLU A 147 -7.32 22.73 9.55
N ILE A 148 -6.48 22.92 8.53
CA ILE A 148 -5.12 23.44 8.71
C ILE A 148 -5.29 24.96 8.89
N PRO A 149 -4.94 25.53 10.05
CA PRO A 149 -5.04 26.97 10.24
C PRO A 149 -4.16 27.66 9.20
N ALA A 150 -4.75 28.61 8.48
CA ALA A 150 -4.05 29.41 7.48
C ALA A 150 -2.76 30.01 8.08
N PRO A 151 -1.67 30.11 7.29
CA PRO A 151 -0.44 30.71 7.78
C PRO A 151 -0.77 32.12 8.27
N ALA A 152 -0.58 32.35 9.58
CA ALA A 152 -0.76 33.66 10.17
C ALA A 152 0.10 34.64 9.37
N GLU A 153 -0.55 35.60 8.71
CA GLU A 153 0.13 36.71 8.06
C GLU A 153 1.05 37.33 9.11
N MET A 154 2.36 37.11 8.93
CA MET A 154 3.39 37.67 9.79
C MET A 154 3.37 39.17 9.52
N THR A 155 2.52 39.88 10.25
CA THR A 155 2.40 41.32 10.20
C THR A 155 3.75 41.84 10.66
N ALA A 156 4.57 42.26 9.69
CA ALA A 156 5.85 42.90 9.98
C ALA A 156 5.58 44.07 10.93
N PRO A 157 6.28 44.18 12.07
CA PRO A 157 6.19 45.40 12.87
C PRO A 157 6.68 46.54 11.97
N MET A 158 5.77 47.44 11.60
CA MET A 158 6.13 48.76 11.09
C MET A 158 7.02 49.42 12.14
N PHE A 159 8.33 49.39 11.92
CA PHE A 159 9.26 50.28 12.59
C PHE A 159 9.11 51.64 11.90
N THR A 160 8.16 52.44 12.37
CA THR A 160 8.08 53.86 12.01
C THR A 160 9.21 54.59 12.71
N ASP A 161 10.32 54.79 12.01
CA ASP A 161 11.32 55.81 12.35
C ASP A 161 10.72 57.20 12.10
N ALA A 162 9.89 57.63 13.04
CA ALA A 162 9.34 58.97 13.13
C ALA A 162 9.55 59.48 14.54
N ASP A 163 10.81 59.60 14.97
CA ASP A 163 11.24 60.43 16.10
C ASP A 163 12.77 60.55 16.10
N MET A 164 13.30 61.33 15.17
CA MET A 164 14.63 61.91 15.33
C MET A 164 14.67 63.33 14.75
N ASP A 165 13.88 64.20 15.37
CA ASP A 165 14.05 65.65 15.30
C ASP A 165 14.31 66.14 16.74
N VAL A 166 15.58 66.17 17.13
CA VAL A 166 16.04 66.92 18.32
C VAL A 166 17.18 67.82 17.88
N ALA A 167 16.80 69.04 17.56
CA ALA A 167 17.69 70.19 17.56
C ALA A 167 18.12 70.52 19.00
N ALA A 168 19.42 70.58 19.24
CA ALA A 168 20.10 71.55 20.11
C ALA A 168 21.63 71.40 19.95
#